data_AF-B7K0E6-F1
#
_entry.id   AF-B7K0E6-F1
#
_cell.length_a   1.000
_cell.length_b   1.000
_cell.length_c   1.000
_cell.angle_alpha   90.00
_cell.angle_beta   90.00
_cell.angle_gamma   90.00
#
_symmetry.space_group_name_H-M   'P 1'
#
loop_
_entity.id
_entity.type
_entity.pdbx_description
1 polymer ?
#
loop_
_entity_poly.entity_id
_entity_poly.type
_entity_poly.pdbx_seq_one_letter_code
_entity_poly.pdbx_strand_id
1 'polypeptide(L)'
;MPRRIEIVSHLSITELQTKYRSAKNPVTRSQYQIIWLLASGKKTEEVAIATGYTVEWVRELARRYNRSFETIEELEEVLIPRLKVLMEQPEFVSGLTCFHWWPTTDTCIN
;
A
#
# COMPACT_ATOMS: atom_id res chain seq x y z
N MET A 1 -8.30 23.94 2.86
CA MET A 1 -8.00 23.10 4.04
C MET A 1 -7.22 21.88 3.58
N PRO A 2 -6.10 21.50 4.21
CA PRO A 2 -5.37 20.30 3.83
C PRO A 2 -6.26 19.06 4.01
N ARG A 3 -6.30 18.19 2.98
CA ARG A 3 -7.13 16.99 2.97
C ARG A 3 -6.66 16.03 4.06
N ARG A 4 -7.59 15.57 4.91
CA ARG A 4 -7.31 14.57 5.94
C ARG A 4 -6.96 13.26 5.26
N ILE A 5 -5.91 12.58 5.72
CA ILE A 5 -5.60 11.23 5.27
C ILE A 5 -6.45 10.26 6.08
N GLU A 6 -7.29 9.50 5.39
CA GLU A 6 -8.06 8.40 5.96
C GLU A 6 -7.24 7.13 5.85
N ILE A 7 -7.21 6.32 6.92
CA ILE A 7 -6.46 5.07 6.96
C ILE A 7 -7.38 3.94 6.48
N VAL A 8 -6.91 3.16 5.51
CA VAL A 8 -7.61 1.94 5.07
C VAL A 8 -7.53 0.91 6.20
N SER A 9 -8.66 0.28 6.53
CA SER A 9 -8.77 -0.65 7.66
C SER A 9 -8.25 -2.05 7.33
N HIS A 10 -7.02 -2.15 6.82
CA HIS A 10 -6.29 -3.42 6.62
C HIS A 10 -6.03 -4.16 7.94
N LEU A 11 -6.09 -3.46 9.07
CA LEU A 11 -6.06 -4.03 10.40
C LEU A 11 -7.06 -3.27 11.26
N SER A 12 -7.74 -3.97 12.15
CA SER A 12 -8.56 -3.31 13.16
C SER A 12 -7.70 -2.44 14.08
N ILE A 13 -8.31 -1.42 14.69
CA ILE A 13 -7.65 -0.54 15.66
C ILE A 13 -7.03 -1.36 16.81
N THR A 14 -7.70 -2.44 17.23
CA THR A 14 -7.25 -3.36 18.27
C THR A 14 -6.02 -4.18 17.86
N GLU A 15 -5.95 -4.64 16.60
CA GLU A 15 -4.79 -5.36 16.09
C GLU A 15 -3.58 -4.45 15.94
N LEU A 16 -3.79 -3.22 15.45
CA LEU A 16 -2.75 -2.18 15.39
C LEU A 16 -2.16 -1.90 16.77
N GLN A 17 -3.01 -1.76 17.79
CA GLN A 17 -2.57 -1.57 19.17
C GLN A 17 -1.77 -2.77 19.71
N THR A 18 -2.22 -3.99 19.39
CA THR A 18 -1.56 -5.23 19.80
C THR A 18 -0.19 -5.38 19.15
N LYS A 19 -0.08 -5.08 17.85
CA LYS A 19 1.20 -5.09 17.12
C LYS A 19 2.13 -3.99 17.60
N TYR A 20 1.63 -2.79 17.91
CA TYR A 20 2.42 -1.74 18.56
C TYR A 20 3.03 -2.21 19.90
N ARG A 21 2.22 -2.84 20.75
CA ARG A 21 2.67 -3.30 22.08
C ARG A 21 3.64 -4.49 22.04
N SER A 22 3.49 -5.38 21.04
CA SER A 22 4.32 -6.58 20.91
C SER A 22 5.54 -6.41 20.01
N ALA A 23 5.63 -5.31 19.25
CA ALA A 23 6.76 -5.03 18.36
C ALA A 23 8.08 -4.88 19.13
N LYS A 24 9.05 -5.75 18.81
CA LYS A 24 10.41 -5.71 19.37
C LYS A 24 11.33 -4.75 18.62
N ASN A 25 11.10 -4.56 17.31
CA ASN A 25 11.88 -3.63 16.51
C ASN A 25 11.36 -2.20 16.70
N PRO A 26 12.22 -1.22 17.04
CA PRO A 26 11.80 0.14 17.36
C PRO A 26 11.18 0.88 16.16
N VAL A 27 11.63 0.58 14.94
CA VAL A 27 11.08 1.16 13.70
C VAL A 27 9.67 0.65 13.47
N THR A 28 9.46 -0.68 13.51
CA THR A 28 8.13 -1.26 13.30
C THR A 28 7.17 -0.86 14.40
N ARG A 29 7.64 -0.77 15.65
CA ARG A 29 6.86 -0.24 16.77
C ARG A 29 6.35 1.17 16.49
N SER A 30 7.24 2.07 16.05
CA SER A 30 6.88 3.46 15.73
C SER A 30 5.88 3.53 14.58
N GLN A 31 6.06 2.69 13.55
CA GLN A 31 5.12 2.61 12.43
C GLN A 31 3.72 2.16 12.88
N TYR A 32 3.63 1.08 13.68
CA TYR A 32 2.34 0.64 14.23
C TYR A 32 1.71 1.69 15.15
N GLN A 33 2.50 2.39 15.96
CA GLN A 33 2.01 3.48 16.82
C GLN A 33 1.36 4.60 15.98
N ILE A 34 2.02 5.01 14.89
CA ILE A 34 1.54 6.10 14.03
C ILE A 34 0.26 5.69 13.30
N ILE A 35 0.23 4.51 12.69
CA ILE A 35 -0.97 4.01 12.00
C ILE A 35 -2.13 3.82 12.99
N TRP A 36 -1.86 3.28 14.18
CA TRP A 36 -2.87 3.15 15.24
C TRP A 36 -3.48 4.50 15.64
N LEU A 37 -2.66 5.53 15.86
CA LEU A 37 -3.14 6.86 16.24
C LEU A 37 -3.98 7.50 15.13
N LEU A 38 -3.55 7.36 13.87
CA LEU A 38 -4.29 7.87 12.71
C LEU A 38 -5.63 7.13 12.52
N ALA A 39 -5.64 5.80 12.62
CA ALA A 39 -6.85 4.98 12.56
C ALA A 39 -7.82 5.29 13.71
N SER A 40 -7.29 5.69 14.88
CA SER A 40 -8.09 6.17 16.03
C SER A 40 -8.63 7.60 15.84
N GLY A 41 -8.40 8.22 14.69
CA GLY A 41 -8.92 9.55 14.34
C GLY A 41 -8.05 10.73 14.73
N LYS A 42 -6.80 10.54 15.17
CA LYS A 42 -5.89 11.67 15.47
C LYS A 42 -5.47 12.41 14.20
N LYS A 43 -5.15 13.70 14.34
CA LYS A 43 -4.64 14.51 13.22
C LYS A 43 -3.16 14.23 12.97
N THR A 44 -2.70 14.40 11.73
CA THR A 44 -1.29 14.17 11.36
C THR A 44 -0.32 15.01 12.18
N GLU A 45 -0.71 16.23 12.55
CA GLU A 45 0.05 17.14 13.39
C GLU A 45 0.14 16.65 14.84
N GLU A 46 -0.98 16.16 15.40
CA GLU A 46 -1.02 15.59 16.75
C GLU A 46 -0.15 14.33 16.84
N VAL A 47 -0.19 13.49 15.80
CA VAL A 47 0.62 12.27 15.72
C VAL A 47 2.10 12.60 15.57
N ALA A 48 2.45 13.60 14.76
CA ALA A 48 3.83 14.08 14.63
C ALA A 48 4.39 14.54 15.99
N ILE A 49 3.61 15.34 16.73
CA ILE A 49 3.99 15.79 18.08
C ILE A 49 4.16 14.60 19.03
N ALA A 50 3.23 13.64 19.03
CA ALA A 50 3.24 12.50 19.94
C ALA A 50 4.39 11.51 19.68
N THR A 51 4.92 11.48 18.46
CA THR A 51 5.88 10.45 18.01
C THR A 51 7.26 11.02 17.70
N GLY A 52 7.41 12.35 17.62
CA GLY A 52 8.67 13.03 17.28
C GLY A 52 9.02 13.01 15.78
N TYR A 53 8.16 12.44 14.93
CA TYR A 53 8.36 12.42 13.48
C TYR A 53 7.82 13.69 12.83
N THR A 54 8.34 14.02 11.65
CA THR A 54 7.81 15.13 10.85
C THR A 54 6.42 14.78 10.31
N VAL A 55 5.57 15.79 10.13
CA VAL A 55 4.23 15.61 9.57
C VAL A 55 4.30 14.95 8.20
N GLU A 56 5.31 15.27 7.38
CA GLU A 56 5.45 14.66 6.05
C GLU A 56 5.77 13.17 6.13
N TRP A 57 6.61 12.75 7.08
CA TRP A 57 6.90 11.33 7.27
C TRP A 57 5.66 10.56 7.73
N VAL A 58 4.86 11.15 8.62
CA VAL A 58 3.56 10.58 9.05
C VAL A 58 2.62 10.41 7.85
N ARG A 59 2.54 11.42 6.96
CA ARG A 59 1.73 11.33 5.74
C ARG A 59 2.26 10.28 4.77
N GLU A 60 3.57 10.20 4.58
CA GLU A 60 4.19 9.21 3.72
C GLU A 60 3.91 7.79 4.21
N LEU A 61 4.07 7.55 5.52
CA LEU A 61 3.78 6.25 6.11
C LEU A 61 2.29 5.88 5.95
N ALA A 62 1.38 6.82 6.16
CA ALA A 62 -0.06 6.60 5.94
C ALA A 62 -0.37 6.24 4.47
N ARG A 63 0.23 6.96 3.51
CA ARG A 63 0.08 6.66 2.08
C ARG A 63 0.64 5.27 1.72
N ARG A 64 1.77 4.88 2.32
CA ARG A 64 2.35 3.54 2.12
C ARG A 64 1.43 2.47 2.69
N TYR A 65 0.96 2.64 3.92
CA TYR A 65 0.04 1.71 4.57
C TYR A 65 -1.24 1.53 3.76
N ASN A 66 -1.86 2.62 3.29
CA ASN A 66 -3.07 2.55 2.47
C ASN A 66 -2.88 1.87 1.10
N ARG A 67 -1.66 1.87 0.57
CA ARG A 67 -1.32 1.17 -0.68
C ARG A 67 -0.89 -0.28 -0.47
N SER A 68 -0.76 -0.72 0.78
CA SER A 68 -0.53 -2.13 1.09
C SER A 68 -1.81 -2.91 0.77
N PHE A 69 -1.66 -4.17 0.43
CA PHE A 69 -2.77 -5.11 0.24
C PHE A 69 -2.64 -6.18 1.31
N GLU A 70 -3.74 -6.55 1.97
CA GLU A 70 -3.75 -7.59 2.99
C GLU A 70 -3.80 -8.97 2.35
N THR A 71 -4.50 -9.12 1.23
CA THR A 71 -4.64 -10.40 0.51
C THR A 71 -4.28 -10.31 -0.98
N ILE A 72 -4.13 -11.48 -1.61
CA ILE A 72 -3.88 -11.59 -3.06
C ILE A 72 -5.11 -11.07 -3.83
N GLU A 73 -6.31 -11.34 -3.34
CA GLU A 73 -7.57 -10.89 -3.95
C GLU A 73 -7.67 -9.36 -3.99
N GLU A 74 -7.33 -8.66 -2.90
CA GLU A 74 -7.30 -7.19 -2.87
C GLU A 74 -6.27 -6.62 -3.86
N LEU A 75 -5.11 -7.26 -3.95
CA LEU A 75 -4.08 -6.89 -4.93
C LEU A 75 -4.58 -7.10 -6.36
N GLU A 76 -5.24 -8.24 -6.62
CA GLU A 76 -5.81 -8.60 -7.91
C GLU A 76 -6.92 -7.64 -8.35
N GLU A 77 -7.82 -7.22 -7.45
CA GLU A 77 -8.85 -6.22 -7.77
C GLU A 77 -8.27 -4.91 -8.31
N VAL A 78 -7.12 -4.47 -7.78
CA VAL A 78 -6.44 -3.24 -8.23
C VAL A 78 -5.58 -3.48 -9.47
N LEU A 79 -4.92 -4.63 -9.59
CA LEU A 79 -4.00 -4.91 -10.69
C LEU A 79 -4.69 -5.44 -11.95
N ILE A 80 -5.71 -6.28 -11.83
CA ILE A 80 -6.40 -6.94 -12.97
C ILE A 80 -6.84 -5.93 -14.03
N PRO A 81 -7.47 -4.78 -13.72
CA PRO A 81 -7.86 -3.82 -14.74
C PRO A 81 -6.68 -3.31 -15.58
N ARG A 82 -5.54 -3.05 -14.93
CA ARG A 82 -4.32 -2.62 -15.62
C ARG A 82 -3.68 -3.77 -16.39
N LEU A 83 -3.68 -4.98 -15.83
CA LEU A 83 -3.18 -6.17 -16.50
C LEU A 83 -3.96 -6.48 -17.78
N LYS A 84 -5.30 -6.32 -17.78
CA LYS A 84 -6.13 -6.48 -18.98
C LYS A 84 -5.73 -5.51 -20.10
N VAL A 85 -5.52 -4.24 -19.77
CA VAL A 85 -5.02 -3.24 -20.75
C VAL A 85 -3.62 -3.60 -21.26
N LEU A 86 -2.74 -4.09 -20.39
CA LEU A 86 -1.40 -4.53 -20.79
C LEU A 86 -1.43 -5.78 -21.66
N MET A 87 -2.39 -6.68 -21.46
CA MET A 87 -2.58 -7.87 -22.31
C MET A 87 -2.96 -7.50 -23.75
N GLU A 88 -3.58 -6.34 -23.98
CA GLU A 88 -3.87 -5.80 -25.33
C GLU A 88 -2.62 -5.21 -26.01
N GLN A 89 -1.49 -5.09 -25.29
CA GLN A 89 -0.23 -4.50 -25.78
C GLN A 89 0.95 -5.48 -25.70
N PRO A 90 0.87 -6.64 -26.39
CA PRO A 90 1.85 -7.71 -26.27
C PRO A 90 3.28 -7.31 -26.68
N GLU A 91 3.44 -6.49 -27.72
CA GLU A 91 4.76 -6.00 -28.16
C GLU A 91 5.43 -5.09 -27.11
N PHE A 92 4.63 -4.28 -26.41
CA PHE A 92 5.12 -3.43 -25.32
C PHE A 92 5.58 -4.26 -24.11
N VAL A 93 4.80 -5.27 -23.72
CA VAL A 93 5.14 -6.16 -22.60
C VAL A 93 6.35 -7.03 -22.94
N SER A 94 6.42 -7.59 -24.15
CA SER A 94 7.55 -8.39 -24.62
C SER A 94 8.87 -7.59 -24.61
N GLY A 95 8.83 -6.34 -25.10
CA GLY A 95 9.99 -5.45 -25.13
C GLY A 95 10.52 -5.04 -23.74
N LEU A 96 9.66 -5.05 -22.70
CA LEU A 96 10.05 -4.68 -21.33
C LEU A 96 10.45 -5.88 -20.46
N THR A 97 9.89 -7.05 -20.71
CA THR A 97 10.04 -8.22 -19.82
C THR A 97 11.08 -9.22 -20.31
N CYS A 98 11.52 -9.11 -21.58
CA CYS A 98 12.39 -10.09 -22.24
C CYS A 98 11.89 -11.55 -22.12
N PHE A 99 10.60 -11.74 -21.86
CA PHE A 99 10.00 -13.06 -21.75
C PHE A 99 9.80 -13.65 -23.14
N HIS A 100 10.79 -14.44 -23.58
CA HIS A 100 10.81 -15.12 -24.87
C HIS A 100 9.67 -16.14 -25.07
N TRP A 101 8.89 -16.43 -24.02
CA TRP A 101 7.77 -17.37 -24.02
C TRP A 101 6.40 -16.67 -24.07
N TRP A 102 6.36 -15.33 -24.08
CA TRP A 102 5.12 -14.59 -24.24
C TRP A 102 4.62 -14.72 -25.69
N PRO A 103 3.32 -14.99 -25.94
CA PRO A 103 2.82 -15.15 -27.30
C PRO A 103 3.01 -13.85 -28.09
N THR A 104 3.80 -13.90 -29.16
CA THR A 104 3.80 -12.83 -30.16
C THR A 104 2.49 -12.89 -30.93
N THR A 105 2.01 -11.74 -31.41
CA THR A 105 0.71 -11.58 -32.08
C THR A 105 0.52 -12.48 -33.31
N ASP A 106 1.59 -13.10 -33.82
CA ASP A 106 1.56 -14.06 -34.92
C ASP A 106 0.88 -15.40 -34.57
N THR A 107 0.60 -15.68 -33.29
CA THR A 107 0.00 -16.96 -32.85
C THR A 107 -1.51 -16.91 -32.62
N CYS A 108 -2.18 -15.76 -32.77
CA CYS A 108 -3.63 -15.62 -32.52
C CYS A 108 -4.52 -15.71 -33.78
N ILE A 109 -3.97 -16.13 -34.94
CA ILE A 109 -4.76 -16.46 -36.12
C ILE A 109 -4.75 -17.98 -36.30
N ASN A 110 -5.73 -18.66 -35.70
CA ASN A 110 -6.42 -19.86 -36.21
C ASN A 110 -7.59 -20.22 -35.28
#